data_AF-A0A3M8C8V9-F1
#
_entry.id   AF-A0A3M8C8V9-F1
#
_cell.length_a   1.000
_cell.length_b   1.000
_cell.length_c   1.000
_cell.angle_alpha   90.00
_cell.angle_beta   90.00
_cell.angle_gamma   90.00
#
_symmetry.space_group_name_H-M   'P 1'
#
loop_
_entity.id
_entity.type
_entity.pdbx_description
1 polymer ?
#
loop_
_entity_poly.entity_id
_entity_poly.type
_entity_poly.pdbx_seq_one_letter_code
_entity_poly.pdbx_strand_id
1 'polypeptide(L)'
;MTKAEVGLFDTILEWSKELGVDHTEFFTPEGFHFFDWWEKLVSCMTLEEVEVYLSIPEPQGEKVGLIYKKLTKTAIAHRDRLVLAVEEGAVLNAKAEQCAG
;
A
#
# COMPACT_ATOMS: atom_id res chain seq x y z
N MET A 1 26.57 4.52 -6.29
CA MET A 1 25.28 4.74 -5.61
C MET A 1 25.23 6.19 -5.16
N THR A 2 24.23 6.94 -5.59
CA THR A 2 24.00 8.34 -5.22
C THR A 2 23.34 8.44 -3.84
N LYS A 3 23.38 9.60 -3.18
CA LYS A 3 22.70 9.81 -1.88
C LYS A 3 21.19 9.53 -1.95
N ALA A 4 20.57 9.83 -3.09
CA ALA A 4 19.15 9.55 -3.31
C ALA A 4 18.86 8.05 -3.43
N GLU A 5 19.75 7.30 -4.07
CA GLU A 5 19.65 5.83 -4.17
C GLU A 5 19.85 5.16 -2.81
N VAL A 6 20.76 5.66 -1.97
CA VAL A 6 20.94 5.16 -0.59
C VAL A 6 19.68 5.41 0.25
N GLY A 7 19.14 6.63 0.21
CA GLY A 7 17.92 6.96 0.98
C GLY A 7 16.70 6.15 0.55
N LEU A 8 16.55 5.87 -0.75
CA LEU A 8 15.49 4.98 -1.25
C LEU A 8 15.66 3.55 -0.73
N PHE A 9 16.89 3.03 -0.71
CA PHE A 9 17.18 1.70 -0.19
C PHE A 9 16.90 1.59 1.30
N ASP A 10 17.25 2.60 2.09
CA ASP A 10 16.95 2.63 3.52
C ASP A 10 15.43 2.57 3.77
N THR A 11 14.64 3.34 3.02
CA THR A 11 13.16 3.27 3.07
C THR A 11 12.63 1.90 2.68
N ILE A 12 13.18 1.30 1.62
CA ILE A 12 12.76 -0.05 1.18
C ILE A 12 12.98 -1.05 2.32
N LEU A 13 14.15 -1.05 2.94
CA LEU A 13 14.49 -1.96 4.02
C LEU A 13 13.63 -1.74 5.27
N GLU A 14 13.42 -0.49 5.65
CA GLU A 14 12.63 -0.11 6.83
C GLU A 14 11.18 -0.59 6.68
N TRP A 15 10.49 -0.19 5.62
CA TRP A 15 9.07 -0.53 5.43
C TRP A 15 8.84 -2.01 5.18
N SER A 16 9.74 -2.67 4.43
CA SER A 16 9.67 -4.12 4.26
C SER A 16 9.81 -4.86 5.57
N LYS A 17 10.68 -4.39 6.48
CA LYS A 17 10.84 -5.00 7.80
C LYS A 17 9.61 -4.78 8.68
N GLU A 18 9.06 -3.56 8.70
CA GLU A 18 7.89 -3.22 9.51
C GLU A 18 6.64 -4.02 9.09
N LEU A 19 6.44 -4.20 7.78
CA LEU A 19 5.27 -4.88 7.22
C LEU A 19 5.50 -6.37 6.93
N GLY A 20 6.67 -6.91 7.28
CA GLY A 20 7.00 -8.33 7.06
C GLY A 20 7.06 -8.75 5.59
N VAL A 21 7.38 -7.82 4.69
CA VAL A 21 7.51 -8.05 3.24
C VAL A 21 8.96 -8.36 2.90
N ASP A 22 9.22 -9.51 2.29
CA ASP A 22 10.56 -9.85 1.80
C ASP A 22 10.92 -9.00 0.58
N HIS A 23 11.73 -7.95 0.79
CA HIS A 23 12.20 -7.06 -0.28
C HIS A 23 13.04 -7.78 -1.34
N THR A 24 13.65 -8.93 -1.01
CA THR A 24 14.55 -9.66 -1.93
C THR A 24 13.80 -10.26 -3.13
N GLU A 25 12.50 -10.55 -2.96
CA GLU A 25 11.62 -11.05 -4.02
C GLU A 25 11.43 -10.04 -5.17
N PHE A 26 11.69 -8.76 -4.92
CA PHE A 26 11.52 -7.67 -5.88
C PHE A 26 12.82 -7.28 -6.58
N PHE A 27 13.93 -7.97 -6.31
CA PHE A 27 15.19 -7.78 -7.02
C PHE A 27 15.34 -8.78 -8.17
N THR A 28 15.50 -8.26 -9.39
CA THR A 28 15.90 -9.04 -10.56
C THR A 28 17.24 -8.56 -11.10
N PRO A 29 17.89 -9.28 -12.03
CA PRO A 29 19.11 -8.81 -12.69
C PRO A 29 18.97 -7.43 -13.36
N GLU A 30 17.74 -7.03 -13.70
CA GLU A 30 17.40 -5.73 -14.31
C GLU A 30 17.21 -4.59 -13.29
N GLY A 31 17.10 -4.91 -12.00
CA GLY A 31 16.96 -3.95 -10.92
C GLY A 31 15.81 -4.26 -9.95
N PHE A 32 15.42 -3.24 -9.18
CA PHE A 32 14.35 -3.34 -8.19
C PHE A 32 12.98 -3.02 -8.80
N HIS A 33 12.03 -3.94 -8.68
CA HIS A 33 10.64 -3.78 -9.13
C HIS A 33 9.84 -2.97 -8.12
N PHE A 34 10.09 -1.66 -8.09
CA PHE A 34 9.52 -0.74 -7.10
C PHE A 34 7.99 -0.76 -7.04
N PHE A 35 7.30 -0.87 -8.18
CA PHE A 35 5.84 -0.86 -8.19
C PHE A 35 5.24 -2.16 -7.64
N ASP A 36 5.85 -3.30 -7.93
CA ASP A 36 5.40 -4.60 -7.42
C ASP A 36 5.62 -4.69 -5.91
N TRP A 37 6.75 -4.16 -5.43
CA TRP A 37 7.04 -4.00 -4.01
C TRP A 37 6.01 -3.09 -3.31
N TRP A 38 5.70 -1.94 -3.92
CA TRP A 38 4.70 -1.02 -3.38
C TRP A 38 3.31 -1.65 -3.31
N GLU A 39 2.89 -2.35 -4.36
CA GLU A 39 1.64 -3.11 -4.38
C GLU A 39 1.58 -4.14 -3.26
N LYS A 40 2.69 -4.85 -3.01
CA LYS A 40 2.78 -5.79 -1.91
C LYS A 40 2.68 -5.10 -0.55
N LEU A 41 3.41 -4.02 -0.31
CA LEU A 41 3.33 -3.28 0.94
C LEU A 41 1.91 -2.80 1.22
N VAL A 42 1.29 -2.14 0.23
CA VAL A 42 -0.08 -1.64 0.36
C VAL A 42 -1.03 -2.79 0.67
N SER A 43 -0.87 -3.96 0.05
CA SER A 43 -1.75 -5.12 0.34
C SER A 43 -1.71 -5.61 1.79
N CYS A 44 -0.62 -5.30 2.51
CA CYS A 44 -0.44 -5.64 3.93
C CYS A 44 -0.95 -4.56 4.88
N MET A 45 -1.24 -3.35 4.37
CA MET A 45 -1.75 -2.24 5.19
C MET A 45 -3.23 -2.45 5.56
N THR A 46 -3.55 -2.05 6.78
CA THR A 46 -4.91 -1.88 7.28
C THR A 46 -5.59 -0.66 6.64
N LEU A 47 -6.91 -0.55 6.81
CA LEU A 47 -7.67 0.59 6.29
C LEU A 47 -7.15 1.91 6.85
N GLU A 48 -6.86 1.97 8.15
CA GLU A 48 -6.32 3.15 8.82
C GLU A 48 -4.97 3.58 8.24
N GLU A 49 -4.04 2.64 8.06
CA GLU A 49 -2.70 2.94 7.51
C GLU A 49 -2.79 3.48 6.07
N VAL A 50 -3.67 2.90 5.25
CA VAL A 50 -3.88 3.38 3.88
C VAL A 50 -4.49 4.77 3.87
N GLU A 51 -5.45 5.06 4.75
CA GLU A 51 -6.06 6.38 4.88
C GLU A 51 -5.05 7.44 5.34
N VAL A 52 -4.17 7.10 6.29
CA VAL A 52 -3.06 7.95 6.72
C VAL A 52 -2.16 8.27 5.53
N TYR A 53 -1.74 7.27 4.75
CA TYR A 53 -0.94 7.51 3.54
C TYR A 53 -1.65 8.43 2.54
N LEU A 54 -2.93 8.20 2.27
CA LEU A 54 -3.72 9.00 1.32
C LEU A 54 -3.97 10.44 1.79
N SER A 55 -3.80 10.72 3.08
CA SER A 55 -3.91 12.07 3.65
C SER A 55 -2.67 12.94 3.40
N ILE A 56 -1.54 12.33 2.98
CA ILE A 56 -0.29 13.04 2.71
C ILE A 56 -0.49 13.93 1.46
N PRO A 57 -0.15 15.23 1.52
CA PRO A 57 -0.26 16.12 0.36
C PRO A 57 0.63 15.66 -0.80
N GLU A 58 0.16 15.83 -2.04
CA GLU A 58 0.97 15.53 -3.24
C GLU A 58 2.27 16.37 -3.21
N PRO A 59 3.44 15.74 -3.33
CA PRO A 59 4.71 16.46 -3.35
C PRO A 59 4.84 17.35 -4.58
N GLN A 60 5.44 18.53 -4.41
CA GLN A 60 5.63 19.49 -5.50
C GLN A 60 6.71 18.99 -6.49
N GLY A 61 6.39 19.00 -7.79
CA GLY A 61 7.32 18.69 -8.88
C GLY A 61 6.75 17.73 -9.92
N GLU A 62 6.86 18.09 -11.20
CA GLU A 62 6.16 17.41 -12.31
C GLU A 62 6.50 15.91 -12.44
N LYS A 63 7.79 15.55 -12.29
CA LYS A 63 8.24 14.14 -12.35
C LYS A 63 7.83 13.34 -11.11
N VAL A 64 7.82 13.97 -9.94
CA VAL A 64 7.43 13.34 -8.68
C VAL A 64 5.91 13.10 -8.67
N GLY A 65 5.12 14.03 -9.21
CA GLY A 65 3.66 13.91 -9.32
C GLY A 65 3.21 12.72 -10.17
N LEU A 66 3.93 12.35 -11.24
CA LEU A 66 3.56 11.16 -12.04
C LEU A 66 3.75 9.84 -11.28
N ILE A 67 4.87 9.69 -10.57
CA ILE A 67 5.14 8.51 -9.74
C ILE A 67 4.14 8.47 -8.58
N TYR A 68 3.97 9.60 -7.89
CA TYR A 68 3.02 9.75 -6.79
C TYR A 68 1.61 9.33 -7.20
N LYS A 69 1.09 9.85 -8.32
CA LYS A 69 -0.24 9.47 -8.84
C LYS A 69 -0.39 7.96 -9.07
N LYS A 70 0.65 7.27 -9.51
CA LYS A 70 0.60 5.81 -9.70
C LYS A 70 0.54 5.09 -8.35
N LEU A 71 1.34 5.51 -7.37
CA LEU A 71 1.32 4.94 -6.02
C LEU A 71 -0.02 5.17 -5.30
N THR A 72 -0.56 6.39 -5.41
CA THR A 72 -1.86 6.78 -4.87
C THR A 72 -3.00 5.95 -5.47
N LYS A 73 -2.97 5.64 -6.78
CA LYS A 73 -3.99 4.79 -7.40
C LYS A 73 -4.01 3.38 -6.80
N THR A 74 -2.85 2.79 -6.55
CA THR A 74 -2.73 1.49 -5.89
C THR A 74 -3.30 1.53 -4.47
N ALA A 75 -2.97 2.57 -3.70
CA ALA A 75 -3.49 2.75 -2.34
C ALA A 75 -5.02 2.94 -2.33
N ILE A 76 -5.59 3.75 -3.23
CA ILE A 76 -7.04 3.92 -3.38
C ILE A 76 -7.73 2.59 -3.69
N ALA A 77 -7.20 1.83 -4.65
CA ALA A 77 -7.78 0.54 -5.03
C ALA A 77 -7.73 -0.49 -3.89
N HIS A 78 -6.75 -0.42 -3.00
CA HIS A 78 -6.70 -1.25 -1.80
C HIS A 78 -7.70 -0.78 -0.73
N ARG A 79 -7.76 0.52 -0.45
CA ARG A 79 -8.78 1.11 0.45
C ARG A 79 -10.19 0.69 0.05
N ASP A 80 -10.54 0.84 -1.23
CA ASP A 80 -11.89 0.55 -1.72
C ASP A 80 -12.24 -0.95 -1.54
N ARG A 81 -11.25 -1.85 -1.68
CA ARG A 81 -11.43 -3.28 -1.38
C ARG A 81 -11.64 -3.54 0.11
N LEU A 82 -10.91 -2.87 0.98
CA LEU A 82 -11.07 -3.01 2.43
C LEU A 82 -12.44 -2.50 2.89
N VAL A 83 -12.90 -1.35 2.38
CA VAL A 83 -14.22 -0.79 2.68
C VAL A 83 -15.33 -1.75 2.26
N LEU A 84 -15.27 -2.28 1.02
CA LEU A 84 -16.26 -3.24 0.54
C LEU A 84 -16.29 -4.51 1.41
N ALA A 85 -15.13 -5.05 1.80
CA ALA A 85 -15.06 -6.22 2.66
C ALA A 85 -15.66 -5.99 4.05
N VAL A 86 -15.48 -4.79 4.62
CA VAL A 86 -16.10 -4.39 5.89
C VAL A 86 -17.62 -4.30 5.76
N GLU A 87 -18.12 -3.68 4.69
CA GLU A 87 -19.56 -3.56 4.42
C GLU A 87 -20.21 -4.93 4.23
N GLU A 88 -19.60 -5.81 3.43
CA GLU A 88 -20.10 -7.18 3.21
C GLU A 88 -20.09 -8.00 4.51
N GLY A 89 -19.03 -7.89 5.31
CA GLY A 89 -18.94 -8.53 6.63
C GLY A 89 -20.04 -8.05 7.58
N ALA A 90 -20.32 -6.75 7.62
CA ALA A 90 -21.39 -6.17 8.42
C ALA A 90 -22.78 -6.66 7.99
N VAL A 91 -23.03 -6.75 6.68
CA VAL A 91 -24.28 -7.26 6.11
C VAL A 91 -24.50 -8.74 6.45
N LEU A 92 -23.44 -9.57 6.38
CA LEU A 92 -23.51 -10.98 6.73
C LEU A 92 -23.80 -11.18 8.22
N ASN A 93 -23.18 -10.38 9.09
CA ASN A 93 -23.43 -10.44 10.53
C ASN A 93 -24.88 -10.06 10.88
N ALA A 94 -25.39 -8.97 10.31
CA ALA A 94 -26.78 -8.53 10.53
C ALA A 94 -27.83 -9.58 10.08
N LYS A 95 -27.56 -10.31 8.98
CA LYS A 95 -28.42 -11.41 8.52
C LYS A 95 -28.36 -12.64 9.43
N ALA A 96 -27.19 -12.96 9.97
CA ALA A 96 -27.05 -14.07 10.91
C ALA A 96 -27.81 -13.81 12.23
N GLU A 97 -27.79 -12.57 12.74
CA GLU A 97 -28.56 -12.18 13.93
C GLU A 97 -30.07 -12.24 13.71
N GLN A 98 -30.56 -11.86 12.51
CA GLN A 98 -31.99 -11.97 12.17
C GLN A 98 -32.50 -13.41 12.02
N CYS A 99 -31.64 -14.38 11.70
CA CYS A 99 -32.03 -15.78 11.60
C CYS A 99 -31.90 -16.56 12.93
N ALA A 100 -31.26 -15.98 13.94
CA ALA A 100 -31.04 -16.60 15.25
C ALA A 100 -32.06 -16.19 16.33
N GLY A 101 -32.99 -15.29 16.01
CA GLY A 101 -34.11 -14.88 16.87
C GLY A 101 -35.44 -15.46 16.41
#